data_AF-A0A919JT62-F1
#
_entry.id   AF-A0A919JT62-F1
#
_cell.length_a   1.000
_cell.length_b   1.000
_cell.length_c   1.000
_cell.angle_alpha   90.00
_cell.angle_beta   90.00
_cell.angle_gamma   90.00
#
_symmetry.space_group_name_H-M   'P 1'
#
loop_
_entity.id
_entity.type
_entity.pdbx_description
1 polymer ?
#
loop_
_entity_poly.entity_id
_entity_poly.type
_entity_poly.pdbx_seq_one_letter_code
_entity_poly.pdbx_strand_id
1 'polypeptide(L)' 'MEPSEPTTHTIEVDERVYDVLARTAATRDTDINGALRYLIEAPAVPGAPTTDDDEE' A
#
# COMPACT_ATOMS: atom_id res chain seq x y z
N MET A 1 -21.63 14.61 -20.64
CA MET A 1 -20.54 14.18 -19.74
C MET A 1 -20.89 12.77 -19.32
N GLU A 2 -20.33 11.79 -20.02
CA GLU A 2 -20.47 10.38 -19.61
C GLU A 2 -19.62 10.18 -18.35
N PRO A 3 -20.11 9.46 -17.33
CA PRO A 3 -19.29 9.11 -16.18
C PRO A 3 -18.18 8.16 -16.66
N SER A 4 -16.91 8.56 -16.52
CA SER A 4 -15.79 7.67 -16.78
C SER A 4 -15.87 6.50 -15.81
N GLU A 5 -16.05 5.29 -16.35
CA GLU A 5 -16.05 4.07 -15.56
C GLU A 5 -14.71 3.90 -14.83
N PRO A 6 -14.70 3.34 -13.60
CA PRO A 6 -13.47 3.14 -12.85
C PRO A 6 -12.51 2.23 -13.66
N THR A 7 -11.34 2.76 -14.00
CA THR A 7 -10.32 1.98 -14.69
C THR A 7 -9.69 1.00 -13.70
N THR A 8 -9.76 -0.29 -14.01
CA THR A 8 -9.17 -1.34 -13.18
C THR A 8 -7.80 -1.71 -13.73
N HIS A 9 -6.79 -1.74 -12.86
CA HIS A 9 -5.44 -2.18 -13.20
C HIS A 9 -5.05 -3.37 -12.32
N THR A 10 -4.44 -4.39 -12.92
CA THR A 10 -3.82 -5.49 -12.19
C THR A 10 -2.33 -5.20 -12.07
N ILE A 11 -1.78 -5.31 -10.87
CA ILE A 11 -0.35 -5.18 -10.60
C ILE A 11 0.14 -6.43 -9.90
N GLU A 12 1.32 -6.89 -10.28
CA GLU A 12 2.03 -7.95 -9.56
C GLU A 12 2.94 -7.31 -8.52
N VAL A 13 2.90 -7.82 -7.30
CA VAL A 13 3.70 -7.35 -6.18
C VAL A 13 4.35 -8.54 -5.47
N ASP A 14 5.46 -8.28 -4.80
CA ASP A 14 6.11 -9.26 -3.94
C ASP A 14 5.17 -9.71 -2.81
N GLU A 15 5.32 -10.97 -2.38
CA GLU A 15 4.50 -11.58 -1.32
C GLU A 15 4.55 -10.77 -0.02
N ARG A 16 5.72 -10.22 0.35
CA ARG A 16 5.88 -9.46 1.59
C ARG A 16 5.19 -8.10 1.51
N VAL A 17 5.18 -7.50 0.33
CA VAL A 17 4.44 -6.25 0.08
C VAL A 17 2.94 -6.51 0.21
N TYR A 18 2.47 -7.62 -0.35
CA TYR A 18 1.07 -8.03 -0.21
C TYR A 18 0.68 -8.25 1.26
N ASP A 19 1.53 -8.90 2.06
CA ASP A 19 1.28 -9.09 3.50
C ASP A 19 1.15 -7.77 4.26
N VAL A 20 1.98 -6.77 3.95
CA VAL A 20 1.89 -5.43 4.54
C VAL A 20 0.56 -4.77 4.16
N LEU A 21 0.15 -4.87 2.89
CA LEU A 21 -1.13 -4.34 2.41
C LEU A 21 -2.31 -5.03 3.08
N ALA A 22 -2.30 -6.36 3.16
CA ALA A 22 -3.36 -7.17 3.79
C ALA A 22 -3.49 -6.87 5.29
N ARG A 23 -2.37 -6.76 6.01
CA ARG A 23 -2.36 -6.38 7.42
C ARG A 23 -2.91 -4.97 7.64
N THR A 24 -2.53 -4.04 6.77
CA THR A 24 -3.01 -2.66 6.82
C THR A 24 -4.50 -2.60 6.56
N ALA A 25 -4.99 -3.33 5.55
CA ALA A 25 -6.40 -3.47 5.21
C ALA A 25 -7.21 -3.97 6.41
N ALA A 26 -6.77 -5.06 7.06
CA ALA A 26 -7.41 -5.60 8.25
C ALA A 26 -7.40 -4.63 9.44
N THR A 27 -6.30 -3.90 9.65
CA THR A 27 -6.18 -2.93 10.75
C THR A 27 -7.08 -1.71 10.57
N ARG A 28 -7.33 -1.33 9.31
CA ARG A 28 -8.10 -0.15 8.92
C ARG A 28 -9.56 -0.43 8.59
N ASP A 29 -9.97 -1.70 8.63
CA ASP A 29 -11.27 -2.16 8.17
C ASP A 29 -11.57 -1.66 6.74
N THR A 30 -10.62 -1.88 5.82
CA THR A 30 -10.71 -1.44 4.42
C THR A 30 -10.20 -2.54 3.48
N ASP A 31 -10.38 -2.37 2.17
CA ASP A 31 -9.85 -3.30 1.16
C ASP A 31 -8.39 -2.97 0.80
N ILE A 32 -7.76 -3.81 -0.04
CA ILE A 32 -6.37 -3.64 -0.47
C ILE A 32 -6.13 -2.29 -1.17
N ASN A 33 -7.07 -1.79 -1.97
CA ASN A 33 -6.93 -0.48 -2.60
C ASN A 33 -7.05 0.64 -1.57
N GLY A 34 -7.94 0.49 -0.58
CA GLY A 34 -8.03 1.43 0.55
C GLY A 34 -6.74 1.45 1.38
N ALA A 35 -6.12 0.29 1.61
CA ALA A 35 -4.83 0.18 2.29
C ALA A 35 -3.69 0.81 1.48
N LEU A 36 -3.63 0.52 0.17
CA LEU A 36 -2.65 1.14 -0.74
C LEU A 36 -2.81 2.66 -0.74
N ARG A 37 -4.04 3.13 -0.92
CA ARG A 37 -4.39 4.56 -0.89
C ARG A 37 -3.99 5.21 0.42
N TYR A 38 -4.25 4.55 1.54
CA TYR A 38 -3.80 5.04 2.84
C TYR A 38 -2.27 5.18 2.89
N LEU A 39 -1.51 4.19 2.43
CA LEU A 39 -0.05 4.21 2.53
C LEU A 39 0.58 5.30 1.64
N ILE A 40 -0.03 5.62 0.49
CA ILE A 40 0.44 6.70 -0.38
C ILE A 40 -0.02 8.10 0.09
N GLU A 41 -1.19 8.22 0.73
CA GLU A 41 -1.73 9.49 1.21
C GLU A 41 -1.28 9.82 2.64
N ALA A 42 -0.87 8.83 3.43
CA ALA A 42 -0.34 9.05 4.76
C ALA A 42 0.93 9.91 4.65
N PRO A 43 1.04 11.01 5.43
CA PRO A 43 2.31 11.72 5.53
C PRO A 43 3.35 10.69 5.96
N ALA A 44 4.46 10.60 5.22
CA ALA A 44 5.56 9.74 5.57
C ALA A 44 6.03 10.11 6.98
N VAL A 45 5.52 9.40 8.00
CA VAL A 45 5.94 9.63 9.37
C VAL A 45 7.38 9.11 9.42
N PRO A 46 8.37 9.97 9.69
CA PRO A 46 9.75 9.52 9.79
C PRO A 46 9.82 8.64 11.04
N GLY A 47 9.84 7.33 10.86
CA GLY A 47 9.74 6.39 11.98
C GLY A 47 9.71 4.91 11.63
N ALA A 48 9.57 4.52 10.36
CA ALA A 48 9.98 3.18 9.97
C ALA A 48 11.51 3.14 10.03
N PRO A 49 12.15 2.23 10.80
CA PRO A 49 13.56 1.98 10.61
C PRO A 49 13.72 1.47 9.18
N THR A 50 14.31 2.29 8.32
CA THR A 50 15.11 1.77 7.22
C THR A 50 16.15 0.87 7.90
N THR A 51 15.99 -0.45 7.78
CA THR A 51 17.18 -1.30 7.73
C THR A 51 17.93 -0.81 6.50
N ASP A 52 18.81 0.15 6.74
CA ASP A 52 20.00 0.35 5.95
C ASP A 52 20.78 -0.94 6.15
N ASP A 53 20.60 -1.86 5.21
CA ASP A 53 21.49 -3.01 5.08
C ASP A 53 22.77 -2.47 4.44
N ASP A 54 23.59 -1.89 5.30
CA ASP A 54 24.99 -1.56 5.05
C ASP A 54 25.74 -2.91 5.01
N GLU A 55 25.70 -3.60 3.86
CA GLU A 55 26.57 -4.73 3.55
C GLU A 55 27.55 -4.33 2.41
N GLU A 56 28.71 -3.83 2.85
CA GLU A 56 30.06 -3.71 2.24
C GLU A 56 30.26 -3.58 0.71
#